data_AF-A0A969NYC1-F1
#
_entry.id   AF-A0A969NYC1-F1
#
_cell.length_a   1.000
_cell.length_b   1.000
_cell.length_c   1.000
_cell.angle_alpha   90.00
_cell.angle_beta   90.00
_cell.angle_gamma   90.00
#
_symmetry.space_group_name_H-M   'P 1'
#
loop_
_entity.id
_entity.type
_entity.pdbx_description
1 polymer ?
#
loop_
_entity_poly.entity_id
_entity_poly.type
_entity_poly.pdbx_seq_one_letter_code
_entity_poly.pdbx_strand_id
1 'polypeptide(L)'
;MQRSVCVYCGSRMGHNPMHQQTARDLGRAMAQRNWQLIYGGGTVGLMGVLARSVLEYGGDVLGIIPQALYDREIALRESTRLIVTETMSQRRI
;
A
#
# COMPACT_ATOMS: atom_id res chain seq x y z
N MET A 1 7.78 20.15 -3.29
CA MET A 1 6.49 19.48 -3.55
C MET A 1 6.68 17.98 -3.45
N GLN A 2 5.89 17.31 -2.61
CA GLN A 2 5.88 15.86 -2.51
C GLN A 2 5.07 15.28 -3.69
N ARG A 3 5.54 14.20 -4.33
CA ARG A 3 4.82 13.52 -5.40
C ARG A 3 4.09 12.31 -4.83
N SER A 4 2.94 11.96 -5.41
CA SER A 4 2.19 10.77 -5.03
C SER A 4 2.11 9.78 -6.19
N VAL A 5 2.24 8.49 -5.89
CA VAL A 5 2.14 7.41 -6.87
C VAL A 5 1.07 6.42 -6.40
N CYS A 6 0.04 6.23 -7.23
CA CYS A 6 -0.98 5.21 -7.00
C CYS A 6 -0.50 3.87 -7.56
N VAL A 7 -0.42 2.84 -6.71
CA VAL A 7 0.06 1.51 -7.09
C VAL A 7 -1.04 0.47 -6.94
N TYR A 8 -1.37 -0.20 -8.04
CA TYR A 8 -2.18 -1.41 -8.04
C TYR A 8 -1.28 -2.62 -7.86
N CYS A 9 -1.48 -3.34 -6.76
CA CYS A 9 -0.65 -4.48 -6.39
C CYS A 9 -1.51 -5.66 -5.92
N GLY A 10 -1.03 -6.87 -6.12
CA GLY A 10 -1.76 -8.09 -5.77
C GLY A 10 -1.83 -8.33 -4.26
N SER A 11 -2.97 -8.83 -3.80
CA SER A 11 -3.18 -9.32 -2.42
C SER A 11 -2.54 -10.69 -2.14
N ARG A 12 -1.91 -11.31 -3.15
CA ARG A 12 -1.15 -12.57 -3.05
C ARG A 12 0.31 -12.31 -3.40
N MET A 13 1.21 -13.15 -2.88
CA MET A 13 2.65 -13.07 -3.14
C MET A 13 3.03 -13.42 -4.59
N GLY A 14 2.19 -14.21 -5.26
CA GLY A 14 2.58 -14.90 -6.49
C GLY A 14 3.50 -16.09 -6.21
N HIS A 15 3.92 -16.80 -7.26
CA HIS A 15 4.83 -17.95 -7.15
C HIS A 15 6.29 -17.58 -7.42
N ASN A 16 6.54 -16.45 -8.08
CA ASN A 16 7.90 -15.99 -8.37
C ASN A 16 8.39 -15.08 -7.23
N PRO A 17 9.49 -15.44 -6.52
CA PRO A 17 10.04 -14.63 -5.44
C PRO A 17 10.48 -13.23 -5.89
N MET A 18 10.76 -13.04 -7.19
CA MET A 18 11.10 -11.73 -7.75
C MET A 18 10.00 -10.69 -7.51
N HIS A 19 8.72 -11.06 -7.48
CA HIS A 19 7.64 -10.10 -7.24
C HIS A 19 7.78 -9.43 -5.87
N GLN A 20 8.14 -10.22 -4.85
CA GLN A 20 8.35 -9.70 -3.51
C GLN A 20 9.55 -8.76 -3.48
N GLN A 21 10.63 -9.12 -4.18
CA GLN A 21 11.82 -8.29 -4.24
C GLN A 21 11.53 -6.96 -4.96
N THR A 22 10.87 -6.99 -6.11
CA THR A 22 10.46 -5.78 -6.83
C THR A 22 9.56 -4.89 -5.98
N ALA A 23 8.62 -5.45 -5.20
CA ALA A 23 7.78 -4.67 -4.30
C ALA A 23 8.60 -3.97 -3.19
N ARG A 24 9.60 -4.66 -2.62
CA ARG A 24 10.52 -4.06 -1.64
C ARG A 24 11.34 -2.94 -2.27
N ASP A 25 11.97 -3.20 -3.42
CA ASP A 25 12.84 -2.24 -4.09
C ASP A 25 12.08 -0.99 -4.53
N LEU A 26 10.84 -1.16 -5.01
CA LEU A 26 9.95 -0.04 -5.33
C LEU A 26 9.65 0.80 -4.08
N GLY A 27 9.28 0.18 -2.96
CA GLY A 27 8.96 0.90 -1.73
C GLY A 27 10.14 1.73 -1.21
N ARG A 28 11.33 1.13 -1.20
CA ARG A 28 12.58 1.82 -0.85
C ARG A 28 12.84 3.00 -1.79
N ALA A 29 12.71 2.79 -3.10
CA ALA A 29 12.96 3.81 -4.10
C ALA A 29 11.99 4.99 -3.98
N MET A 30 10.72 4.74 -3.62
CA MET A 30 9.71 5.77 -3.36
C MET A 30 10.05 6.59 -2.13
N ALA A 31 10.37 5.94 -1.01
CA ALA A 31 10.75 6.61 0.24
C ALA A 31 11.98 7.51 0.05
N GLN A 32 13.04 7.00 -0.59
CA GLN A 32 14.25 7.77 -0.89
C GLN A 32 14.01 9.00 -1.76
N ARG A 33 12.97 8.98 -2.59
CA ARG A 33 12.59 10.11 -3.46
C ARG A 33 11.59 11.05 -2.80
N ASN A 34 11.22 10.79 -1.55
CA ASN A 34 10.13 11.45 -0.84
C ASN A 34 8.82 11.43 -1.67
N TRP A 35 8.47 10.25 -2.17
CA TRP A 35 7.19 10.01 -2.86
C TRP A 35 6.23 9.28 -1.94
N GLN A 36 4.99 9.77 -1.89
CA GLN A 36 3.91 9.13 -1.15
C GLN A 36 3.35 7.95 -1.94
N LEU A 37 3.20 6.81 -1.28
CA LEU A 37 2.46 5.66 -1.79
C LEU A 37 0.97 5.85 -1.57
N ILE A 38 0.17 5.77 -2.63
CA ILE A 38 -1.29 5.62 -2.56
C ILE A 38 -1.63 4.21 -3.02
N TYR A 39 -2.41 3.46 -2.25
CA TYR A 39 -2.75 2.08 -2.60
C TYR A 39 -4.03 1.60 -1.91
N GLY A 40 -4.36 0.32 -2.08
CA GLY A 40 -5.58 -0.30 -1.57
C GLY A 40 -5.72 -0.55 -0.07
N GLY A 41 -4.79 -0.08 0.76
CA GLY A 41 -4.89 -0.13 2.23
C GLY A 41 -4.73 -1.51 2.90
N GLY A 42 -4.49 -2.58 2.13
CA GLY A 42 -4.39 -3.96 2.64
C GLY A 42 -2.98 -4.39 3.08
N THR A 43 -2.89 -5.23 4.11
CA THR A 43 -1.63 -5.75 4.70
C THR A 43 -1.09 -7.04 4.07
N VAL A 44 -1.85 -7.65 3.18
CA VAL A 44 -1.58 -9.00 2.67
C VAL A 44 -0.87 -8.98 1.32
N GLY A 45 -0.13 -10.05 1.03
CA GLY A 45 0.55 -10.22 -0.25
C GLY A 45 1.56 -9.13 -0.57
N LEU A 46 1.69 -8.82 -1.85
CA LEU A 46 2.64 -7.81 -2.34
C LEU A 46 2.25 -6.38 -1.92
N MET A 47 0.96 -6.11 -1.71
CA MET A 47 0.47 -4.85 -1.17
C MET A 47 1.10 -4.54 0.20
N GLY A 48 1.07 -5.51 1.12
CA GLY A 48 1.68 -5.36 2.43
C GLY A 48 3.20 -5.21 2.38
N VAL A 49 3.85 -5.96 1.50
CA VAL A 49 5.31 -5.88 1.29
C VAL A 49 5.73 -4.49 0.82
N LEU A 50 5.05 -3.95 -0.18
CA LEU A 50 5.32 -2.63 -0.72
C LEU A 50 5.10 -1.55 0.36
N ALA A 51 3.95 -1.57 1.02
CA ALA A 51 3.60 -0.56 2.01
C ALA A 51 4.54 -0.56 3.22
N ARG A 52 4.91 -1.74 3.74
CA ARG A 52 5.91 -1.86 4.81
C ARG A 52 7.28 -1.37 4.38
N SER A 53 7.72 -1.69 3.16
CA SER A 53 9.00 -1.19 2.64
C SER A 53 9.01 0.35 2.60
N VAL A 54 7.94 1.00 2.13
CA VAL A 54 7.86 2.47 2.17
C VAL A 54 8.02 3.02 3.60
N LEU A 55 7.30 2.45 4.56
CA LEU A 55 7.36 2.87 5.98
C LEU A 55 8.72 2.61 6.62
N GLU A 56 9.33 1.45 6.35
CA GLU A 56 10.66 1.05 6.86
C GLU A 56 11.75 2.07 6.48
N TYR A 57 11.65 2.64 5.27
CA TYR A 57 12.56 3.67 4.78
C TYR A 57 12.07 5.12 5.05
N GLY A 58 11.08 5.29 5.94
CA GLY A 58 10.60 6.60 6.40
C GLY A 58 9.73 7.36 5.39
N GLY A 59 9.16 6.67 4.39
CA GLY A 59 8.24 7.24 3.42
C GLY A 59 6.78 7.27 3.88
N ASP A 60 5.95 8.00 3.15
CA ASP A 60 4.52 8.16 3.47
C ASP A 60 3.63 7.16 2.74
N VAL A 61 2.66 6.59 3.46
CA VAL A 61 1.67 5.65 2.91
C VAL A 61 0.25 6.14 3.19
N LEU A 62 -0.53 6.27 2.13
CA LEU A 62 -1.98 6.48 2.14
C LEU A 62 -2.70 5.22 1.65
N GLY A 63 -3.38 4.53 2.56
CA GLY A 63 -4.26 3.40 2.22
C GLY A 63 -5.70 3.85 1.97
N ILE A 64 -6.34 3.37 0.90
CA ILE A 64 -7.77 3.56 0.64
C ILE A 64 -8.45 2.18 0.63
N ILE A 65 -9.31 1.92 1.61
CA ILE A 65 -9.91 0.60 1.85
C ILE A 65 -11.42 0.73 2.12
N PRO A 66 -12.28 -0.15 1.58
CA PRO A 66 -13.69 -0.15 1.97
C PRO A 66 -13.89 -0.62 3.40
N GLN A 67 -14.95 -0.16 4.05
CA GLN A 67 -15.35 -0.54 5.41
C GLN A 67 -15.39 -2.07 5.59
N ALA A 68 -16.01 -2.79 4.65
CA ALA A 68 -16.12 -4.25 4.70
C ALA A 68 -14.77 -5.00 4.73
N LEU A 69 -13.68 -4.43 4.21
CA LEU A 69 -12.33 -5.01 4.30
C LEU A 69 -11.56 -4.50 5.52
N TYR A 70 -11.86 -3.27 5.95
CA TYR A 70 -11.35 -2.72 7.22
C TYR A 70 -11.82 -3.57 8.41
N ASP A 71 -13.11 -3.91 8.45
CA ASP A 71 -13.74 -4.70 9.52
C ASP A 71 -13.21 -6.14 9.59
N ARG A 72 -12.66 -6.64 8.47
CA ARG A 72 -12.00 -7.95 8.39
C ARG A 72 -10.53 -7.93 8.82
N GLU A 73 -10.08 -6.81 9.40
CA GLU A 73 -8.72 -6.59 9.91
C GLU A 73 -7.61 -6.72 8.85
N ILE A 74 -7.94 -6.46 7.58
CA ILE A 74 -6.98 -6.48 6.47
C ILE A 74 -6.26 -5.12 6.35
N ALA A 75 -6.70 -4.09 7.09
CA ALA A 75 -6.17 -2.74 6.99
C ALA A 75 -4.76 -2.61 7.59
N LEU A 76 -3.87 -1.90 6.89
CA LEU A 76 -2.53 -1.57 7.41
C LEU A 76 -2.64 -0.43 8.42
N ARG A 77 -2.91 -0.75 9.69
CA ARG A 77 -3.04 0.25 10.77
C ARG A 77 -1.75 1.06 11.00
N GLU A 78 -0.59 0.53 10.61
CA GLU A 78 0.71 1.21 10.64
C GLU A 78 0.89 2.24 9.51
N SER A 79 -0.05 2.35 8.57
CA SER A 79 0.03 3.35 7.50
C SER A 79 0.05 4.77 8.07
N THR A 80 0.78 5.69 7.42
CA THR A 80 0.75 7.11 7.77
C THR A 80 -0.67 7.66 7.78
N ARG A 81 -1.50 7.28 6.80
CA ARG A 81 -2.91 7.66 6.70
C ARG A 81 -3.75 6.54 6.08
N LEU A 82 -5.00 6.43 6.55
CA LEU A 82 -6.00 5.48 6.05
C LEU A 82 -7.30 6.23 5.76
N ILE A 83 -7.83 6.07 4.55
CA ILE A 83 -9.16 6.53 4.14
C ILE A 83 -10.04 5.30 4.04
N VAL A 84 -11.11 5.28 4.85
CA VAL A 84 -12.12 4.23 4.81
C VAL A 84 -13.30 4.72 3.97
N THR A 85 -13.66 3.96 2.94
CA THR A 85 -14.82 4.26 2.07
C THR A 85 -15.98 3.33 2.40
N GLU A 86 -17.23 3.73 2.15
CA GLU A 86 -18.38 2.86 2.42
C GLU A 86 -18.41 1.68 1.44
N THR A 87 -18.04 1.93 0.18
CA THR A 87 -18.12 0.94 -0.92
C THR A 87 -16.81 0.79 -1.70
N MET A 88 -16.69 -0.32 -2.43
CA MET A 88 -15.59 -0.56 -3.38
C MET A 88 -15.62 0.37 -4.58
N SER A 89 -16.81 0.85 -4.99
CA SER A 89 -16.95 1.78 -6.11
C SER A 89 -16.38 3.15 -5.75
N GLN A 90 -16.68 3.66 -4.55
CA GLN A 90 -16.12 4.91 -4.04
C GLN A 90 -14.59 4.86 -3.87
N ARG A 91 -14.00 3.68 -3.61
CA ARG A 91 -12.55 3.52 -3.46
C ARG A 91 -11.75 3.82 -4.74
N ARG A 92 -12.36 3.72 -5.93
CA ARG A 92 -11.65 3.86 -7.22
C ARG A 92 -11.70 5.28 -7.81
N ILE A 93 -12.42 6.20 -7.17
CA ILE A 93 -12.67 7.55 -7.66
C ILE A 93 -11.53 8.48 -7.23
#